data_AF-A0A8S3CBP0-F1
#
_entry.id   AF-A0A8S3CBP0-F1
#
_cell.length_a   1.000
_cell.length_b   1.000
_cell.length_c   1.000
_cell.angle_alpha   90.00
_cell.angle_beta   90.00
_cell.angle_gamma   90.00
#
_symmetry.space_group_name_H-M   'P 1'
#
loop_
_entity.id
_entity.type
_entity.pdbx_description
1 polymer ?
#
loop_
_entity_poly.entity_id
_entity_poly.type
_entity_poly.pdbx_seq_one_letter_code
_entity_poly.pdbx_strand_id
1 'polypeptide(L)'
;DDILILILVCQPGPYEPATQCSKTCGNGTQTLNRTCLNIASASSSIPQTCSNVSQCGTNTSTVGTCNPDVCIICNWSTWANGPCSVTCGTGSYIRTTNCIDQFFRNCTTCTNNTGTINSRPCFYPSCTGRRRRSLTSWLLSWLGD
;
A
#
# COMPACT_ATOMS: atom_id res chain seq x y z
N ASP A 1 41.20 45.04 37.76
CA ASP A 1 41.62 44.34 36.53
C ASP A 1 40.75 43.11 36.31
N ASP A 2 39.48 43.34 35.96
CA ASP A 2 38.57 42.27 35.58
C ASP A 2 38.76 41.98 34.09
N ILE A 3 39.62 41.02 33.79
CA ILE A 3 39.72 40.42 32.46
C ILE A 3 38.39 39.66 32.25
N LEU A 4 37.43 40.32 31.60
CA LEU A 4 36.30 39.68 30.96
C LEU A 4 36.87 38.68 29.95
N ILE A 5 37.02 37.43 30.38
CA ILE A 5 37.26 36.32 29.48
C ILE A 5 36.03 36.27 28.58
N LEU A 6 36.20 36.68 27.32
CA LEU A 6 35.20 36.49 26.28
C LEU A 6 35.12 34.98 26.03
N ILE A 7 34.34 34.28 26.86
CA ILE A 7 34.13 32.84 26.69
C ILE A 7 33.34 32.69 25.40
N LEU A 8 34.00 32.12 24.38
CA LEU A 8 33.35 31.67 23.16
C LEU A 8 32.38 30.53 23.55
N VAL A 9 31.07 30.81 23.53
CA VAL A 9 30.05 29.79 23.80
C VAL A 9 29.46 29.36 22.46
N CYS A 10 29.92 28.22 21.95
CA CYS A 10 29.40 27.60 20.74
C CYS A 10 28.23 26.68 21.08
N GLN A 11 27.09 26.84 20.40
CA GLN A 11 25.91 26.01 20.56
C GLN A 11 25.38 25.56 19.18
N PRO A 12 24.71 24.40 19.08
CA PRO A 12 24.06 24.00 17.85
C PRO A 12 22.97 25.00 17.46
N GLY A 13 23.03 25.49 16.23
CA GLY A 13 21.98 26.30 15.62
C GLY A 13 20.73 25.48 15.27
N PRO A 14 19.68 26.16 14.76
CA PRO A 14 18.50 25.47 14.26
C PRO A 14 18.83 24.59 13.06
N TYR A 15 18.01 23.56 12.83
CA TYR A 15 18.09 22.76 11.63
C TYR A 15 17.65 23.56 10.40
N GLU A 16 18.40 23.42 9.32
CA GLU A 16 17.99 23.81 7.98
C GLU A 16 16.80 22.95 7.52
N PRO A 17 16.06 23.40 6.48
CA PRO A 17 15.04 22.57 5.86
C PRO A 17 15.59 21.20 5.48
N ALA A 18 14.87 20.15 5.86
CA ALA A 18 15.27 18.77 5.56
C ALA A 18 15.36 18.55 4.05
N THR A 19 16.28 17.68 3.62
CA THR A 19 16.32 17.25 2.21
C THR A 19 15.05 16.49 1.83
N GLN A 20 14.79 16.34 0.54
CA GLN A 20 13.74 15.45 0.06
C GLN A 20 13.88 14.05 0.66
N CYS A 21 12.78 13.49 1.17
CA CYS A 21 12.77 12.16 1.74
C CYS A 21 13.09 11.12 0.66
N SER A 22 13.93 10.13 0.98
CA SER A 22 14.32 9.06 0.04
C SER A 22 13.16 8.17 -0.41
N LYS A 23 12.06 8.14 0.35
CA LYS A 23 10.83 7.41 0.01
C LYS A 23 9.63 8.28 0.31
N THR A 24 8.54 8.10 -0.43
CA THR A 24 7.25 8.75 -0.14
C THR A 24 6.42 8.02 0.91
N CYS A 25 6.80 6.79 1.27
CA CYS A 25 6.17 5.95 2.29
C CYS A 25 7.18 4.91 2.83
N GLY A 26 6.86 4.25 3.94
CA GLY A 26 7.58 3.08 4.43
C GLY A 26 8.95 3.41 5.03
N ASN A 27 9.00 4.41 5.91
CA ASN A 27 10.19 4.83 6.65
C ASN A 27 11.36 5.14 5.69
N GLY A 28 11.23 6.27 4.99
CA GLY A 28 12.34 6.87 4.26
C GLY A 28 13.33 7.57 5.19
N THR A 29 14.37 8.11 4.58
CA THR A 29 15.45 8.83 5.26
C THR A 29 15.64 10.21 4.63
N GLN A 30 15.91 11.20 5.46
CA GLN A 30 16.24 12.56 5.05
C GLN A 30 17.45 13.06 5.84
N THR A 31 18.22 13.94 5.23
CA THR A 31 19.37 14.56 5.87
C THR A 31 18.94 15.87 6.52
N LEU A 32 19.31 16.03 7.79
CA LEU A 32 19.07 17.20 8.61
C LEU A 32 20.42 17.86 8.89
N ASN A 33 20.62 19.05 8.32
CA ASN A 33 21.83 19.84 8.50
C ASN A 33 21.56 20.99 9.47
N ARG A 34 22.58 21.36 10.25
CA ARG A 34 22.56 22.55 11.10
C ARG A 34 23.97 23.11 11.22
N THR A 35 24.04 24.41 11.46
CA THR A 35 25.31 25.12 11.66
C THR A 35 25.59 25.30 13.15
N CYS A 36 26.87 25.45 13.50
CA CYS A 36 27.31 25.76 14.85
C CYS A 36 27.40 27.28 14.99
N LEU A 37 26.68 27.84 15.97
CA LEU A 37 26.57 29.28 16.18
C LEU A 37 27.24 29.67 17.49
N ASN A 38 27.93 30.81 17.48
CA ASN A 38 28.42 31.43 18.70
C ASN A 38 27.31 32.31 19.30
N ILE A 39 26.87 32.00 20.52
CA ILE A 39 25.83 32.78 21.22
C ILE A 39 26.42 33.94 22.05
N ALA A 40 27.74 34.01 22.21
CA ALA A 40 28.43 35.09 22.89
C ALA A 40 28.76 36.23 21.92
N SER A 41 27.75 36.91 21.38
CA SER A 41 27.80 38.34 21.05
C SER A 41 26.51 38.84 20.39
N ALA A 42 25.52 39.16 21.21
CA ALA A 42 24.49 40.15 20.82
C ALA A 42 25.07 41.57 20.62
N SER A 43 26.38 41.77 20.85
CA SER A 43 27.06 43.07 20.83
C SER A 43 28.29 43.14 19.91
N SER A 44 28.56 42.14 19.07
CA SER A 44 29.68 42.19 18.12
C SER A 44 29.19 41.96 16.69
N SER A 45 29.42 42.96 15.84
CA SER A 45 28.98 43.01 14.44
C SER A 45 29.78 42.10 13.51
N ILE A 46 30.57 41.17 14.07
CA ILE A 46 31.41 40.24 13.32
C ILE A 46 30.85 38.84 13.55
N PRO A 47 30.32 38.16 12.53
CA PRO A 47 29.95 36.76 12.65
C PRO A 47 31.23 35.94 12.86
N GLN A 48 31.63 35.74 14.11
CA GLN A 48 32.67 34.77 14.45
C GLN A 48 32.07 33.38 14.29
N THR A 49 32.35 32.76 13.15
CA THR A 49 32.05 31.35 12.91
C THR A 49 32.80 30.51 13.94
N CYS A 50 32.10 29.62 14.65
CA CYS A 50 32.75 28.60 15.46
C CYS A 50 33.55 27.67 14.54
N SER A 51 34.85 27.92 14.38
CA SER A 51 35.72 27.20 13.42
C SER A 51 35.94 25.74 13.81
N ASN A 52 35.71 25.36 15.07
CA ASN A 52 35.89 24.01 15.57
C ASN A 52 34.54 23.34 15.84
N VAL A 53 34.11 22.49 14.90
CA VAL A 53 32.89 21.65 15.01
C VAL A 53 32.89 20.77 16.26
N SER A 54 34.07 20.44 16.80
CA SER A 54 34.23 19.64 18.02
C SER A 54 33.58 20.25 19.28
N GLN A 55 33.38 21.57 19.33
CA GLN A 55 32.74 22.25 20.47
C GLN A 55 31.20 22.18 20.44
N CYS A 56 30.60 21.95 19.27
CA CYS A 56 29.13 21.86 19.08
C CYS A 56 28.61 20.41 19.04
N GLY A 57 29.50 19.43 19.21
CA GLY A 57 29.22 18.02 18.96
C GLY A 57 29.24 17.68 17.47
N THR A 58 29.49 16.41 17.15
CA THR A 58 29.68 15.88 15.78
C THR A 58 28.44 15.94 14.88
N ASN A 59 27.31 16.45 15.38
CA ASN A 59 26.00 16.25 14.78
C ASN A 59 25.55 17.49 13.97
N THR A 60 26.42 18.03 13.11
CA THR A 60 26.07 19.09 12.15
C THR A 60 25.27 18.53 10.97
N SER A 61 25.46 17.24 10.67
CA SER A 61 24.62 16.49 9.73
C SER A 61 24.14 15.22 10.41
N THR A 62 22.82 14.99 10.36
CA THR A 62 22.19 13.82 10.97
C THR A 62 21.15 13.23 10.02
N VAL A 63 20.94 11.92 10.08
CA VAL A 63 19.91 11.25 9.29
C VAL A 63 18.66 11.13 10.13
N GLY A 64 17.56 11.73 9.66
CA GLY A 64 16.24 11.60 10.23
C GLY A 64 15.36 10.63 9.44
N THR A 65 14.42 9.98 10.11
CA THR A 65 13.37 9.19 9.45
C THR A 65 12.26 10.11 8.95
N CYS A 66 11.69 9.79 7.79
CA CYS A 66 10.57 10.53 7.19
C CYS A 66 9.59 9.56 6.54
N ASN A 67 8.36 10.03 6.32
CA ASN A 67 7.27 9.28 5.70
C ASN A 67 7.06 7.89 6.34
N PRO A 68 6.65 7.85 7.63
CA PRO A 68 6.47 6.60 8.38
C PRO A 68 5.23 5.82 7.93
N ASP A 69 4.33 6.46 7.19
CA ASP A 69 3.12 5.82 6.68
C ASP A 69 3.45 4.60 5.84
N VAL A 70 2.72 3.51 6.07
CA VAL A 70 2.97 2.27 5.36
C VAL A 70 2.66 2.43 3.89
N CYS A 71 3.55 1.93 3.02
CA CYS A 71 3.29 1.88 1.60
C CYS A 71 2.09 0.97 1.32
N ILE A 72 1.04 1.56 0.74
CA ILE A 72 -0.13 0.82 0.30
C ILE A 72 0.18 0.24 -1.08
N ILE A 73 0.43 -1.06 -1.12
CA ILE A 73 0.61 -1.83 -2.36
C ILE A 73 -0.66 -2.64 -2.57
N CYS A 74 -1.30 -2.43 -3.72
CA CYS A 74 -2.58 -3.04 -4.02
C CYS A 74 -2.44 -4.11 -5.08
N ASN A 75 -3.03 -5.27 -4.80
CA ASN A 75 -3.04 -6.42 -5.68
C ASN A 75 -4.46 -6.96 -5.83
N TRP A 76 -4.71 -7.64 -6.94
CA TRP A 76 -5.94 -8.40 -7.11
C TRP A 76 -5.92 -9.65 -6.23
N SER A 77 -7.02 -9.89 -5.52
CA SER A 77 -7.23 -11.13 -4.80
C SER A 77 -7.33 -12.31 -5.77
N THR A 78 -7.20 -13.52 -5.25
CA THR A 78 -7.55 -14.72 -6.00
C THR A 78 -9.00 -14.65 -6.50
N TRP A 79 -9.26 -15.29 -7.64
CA TRP A 79 -10.60 -15.39 -8.20
C TRP A 79 -11.45 -16.33 -7.35
N ALA A 80 -12.59 -15.84 -6.86
CA ALA A 80 -13.63 -16.66 -6.27
C ALA A 80 -14.60 -17.10 -7.36
N ASN A 81 -14.75 -18.41 -7.54
CA ASN A 81 -15.69 -18.98 -8.51
C ASN A 81 -17.06 -19.14 -7.87
N GLY A 82 -18.10 -18.67 -8.54
CA GLY A 82 -19.50 -18.96 -8.21
C GLY A 82 -19.93 -20.34 -8.71
N PRO A 83 -21.17 -20.74 -8.42
CA PRO A 83 -21.73 -21.99 -8.91
C PRO A 83 -21.90 -21.96 -10.43
N CYS A 84 -21.82 -23.13 -11.05
CA CYS A 84 -22.17 -23.31 -12.46
C CYS A 84 -23.67 -23.16 -12.67
N SER A 85 -24.08 -22.57 -13.79
CA SER A 85 -25.48 -22.36 -14.16
C SER A 85 -26.25 -23.66 -14.40
N VAL A 86 -25.55 -24.79 -14.54
CA VAL A 86 -26.12 -26.11 -14.80
C VAL A 86 -25.48 -27.16 -13.91
N THR A 87 -26.21 -28.23 -13.64
CA THR A 87 -25.70 -29.43 -12.93
C THR A 87 -25.32 -30.57 -13.88
N CYS A 88 -25.61 -30.43 -15.18
CA CYS A 88 -25.26 -31.36 -16.25
C CYS A 88 -25.09 -30.60 -17.58
N GLY A 89 -24.29 -31.14 -18.50
CA GLY A 89 -23.97 -30.51 -19.77
C GLY A 89 -23.08 -29.27 -19.64
N THR A 90 -23.16 -28.38 -20.64
CA THR A 90 -22.34 -27.16 -20.71
C THR A 90 -23.09 -25.98 -20.11
N GLY A 91 -22.43 -25.24 -19.22
CA GLY A 91 -22.94 -24.00 -18.65
C GLY A 91 -21.87 -22.96 -18.46
N SER A 92 -22.18 -21.94 -17.65
CA SER A 92 -21.21 -20.91 -17.27
C SER A 92 -21.28 -20.62 -15.77
N TYR A 93 -20.18 -20.19 -15.20
CA TYR A 93 -20.14 -19.63 -13.85
C TYR A 93 -19.53 -18.24 -13.87
N ILE A 94 -19.96 -17.43 -12.93
CA ILE A 94 -19.41 -16.10 -12.68
C ILE A 94 -18.29 -16.24 -11.67
N ARG A 95 -17.17 -15.56 -11.91
CA ARG A 95 -16.09 -15.40 -10.92
C ARG A 95 -15.88 -13.93 -10.59
N THR A 96 -15.48 -13.67 -9.35
CA THR A 96 -15.24 -12.34 -8.79
C THR A 96 -13.84 -12.25 -8.21
N THR A 97 -13.21 -11.09 -8.30
CA THR A 97 -11.95 -10.75 -7.60
C THR A 97 -12.06 -9.36 -7.01
N ASN A 98 -11.40 -9.11 -5.88
CA ASN A 98 -11.39 -7.80 -5.22
C ASN A 98 -9.99 -7.19 -5.28
N CYS A 99 -9.91 -5.87 -5.37
CA CYS A 99 -8.64 -5.16 -5.18
C CYS A 99 -8.41 -4.95 -3.68
N ILE A 100 -7.34 -5.54 -3.16
CA ILE A 100 -6.98 -5.48 -1.73
C ILE A 100 -5.51 -5.06 -1.58
N ASP A 101 -5.20 -4.37 -0.49
CA ASP A 101 -3.81 -4.17 -0.08
C ASP A 101 -3.29 -5.34 0.76
N GLN A 102 -2.01 -5.29 1.12
CA GLN A 102 -1.35 -6.27 2.00
C GLN A 102 -1.93 -6.33 3.43
N PHE A 103 -2.82 -5.41 3.80
CA PHE A 103 -3.51 -5.34 5.09
C PHE A 103 -5.03 -5.51 4.96
N PHE A 104 -5.51 -6.07 3.86
CA PHE A 104 -6.94 -6.29 3.58
C PHE A 104 -7.81 -5.04 3.65
N ARG A 105 -7.25 -3.87 3.29
CA ARG A 105 -8.03 -2.63 3.15
C ARG A 105 -8.51 -2.46 1.72
N ASN A 106 -9.68 -1.81 1.59
CA ASN A 106 -10.25 -1.44 0.30
C ASN A 106 -9.30 -0.46 -0.39
N CYS A 107 -8.72 -0.89 -1.50
CA CYS A 107 -7.80 -0.05 -2.26
C CYS A 107 -8.49 0.62 -3.44
N THR A 108 -8.09 1.87 -3.73
CA THR A 108 -8.66 2.70 -4.81
C THR A 108 -7.75 2.83 -6.03
N THR A 109 -6.54 2.24 -6.00
CA THR A 109 -5.54 2.40 -7.07
C THR A 109 -5.64 1.34 -8.17
N CYS A 110 -6.38 0.25 -7.96
CA CYS A 110 -6.71 -0.66 -9.04
C CYS A 110 -7.70 0.02 -9.99
N THR A 111 -7.38 0.09 -11.27
CA THR A 111 -8.29 0.63 -12.28
C THR A 111 -9.63 -0.14 -12.26
N ASN A 112 -10.73 0.60 -12.25
CA ASN A 112 -12.14 0.17 -12.17
C ASN A 112 -12.72 -0.21 -10.80
N ASN A 113 -11.97 -0.17 -9.68
CA ASN A 113 -12.42 -0.11 -8.26
C ASN A 113 -13.66 -0.91 -7.80
N THR A 114 -14.08 -1.89 -8.58
CA THR A 114 -15.26 -2.70 -8.34
C THR A 114 -14.85 -4.10 -8.75
N GLY A 115 -15.19 -5.09 -7.90
CA GLY A 115 -14.70 -6.44 -8.10
C GLY A 115 -14.91 -6.88 -9.54
N THR A 116 -13.85 -7.29 -10.23
CA THR A 116 -13.97 -7.60 -11.65
C THR A 116 -14.81 -8.86 -11.76
N ILE A 117 -15.92 -8.79 -12.50
CA ILE A 117 -16.82 -9.91 -12.76
C ILE A 117 -16.46 -10.49 -14.12
N ASN A 118 -16.19 -11.79 -14.18
CA ASN A 118 -15.87 -12.47 -15.43
C ASN A 118 -16.66 -13.78 -15.52
N SER A 119 -17.18 -14.10 -16.71
CA SER A 119 -17.89 -15.36 -16.97
C SER A 119 -16.91 -16.37 -17.57
N ARG A 120 -16.94 -17.61 -17.05
CA ARG A 120 -16.18 -18.74 -17.60
C ARG A 120 -17.08 -19.95 -17.84
N PRO A 121 -16.79 -20.78 -18.85
CA PRO A 121 -17.53 -22.01 -19.08
C PRO A 121 -17.24 -23.05 -17.98
N CYS A 122 -18.25 -23.85 -17.69
CA CYS A 122 -18.16 -25.09 -16.91
C CYS A 122 -18.71 -26.26 -17.73
N PHE A 123 -18.09 -27.42 -17.57
CA PHE A 123 -18.42 -28.63 -18.34
C PHE A 123 -18.71 -29.78 -17.38
N TYR A 124 -19.94 -30.29 -17.44
CA TYR A 124 -20.39 -31.48 -16.73
C TYR A 124 -20.82 -32.57 -17.72
N PRO A 125 -20.96 -33.83 -17.26
CA PRO A 125 -21.51 -34.91 -18.08
C PRO A 125 -22.88 -34.54 -18.68
N SER A 126 -23.16 -35.05 -19.87
CA SER A 126 -24.41 -34.79 -20.58
C SER A 126 -25.62 -35.17 -19.74
N CYS A 127 -26.68 -34.36 -19.83
CA CYS A 127 -27.91 -34.60 -19.10
C CYS A 127 -28.57 -35.88 -19.60
N THR A 128 -28.61 -36.92 -18.77
CA THR A 128 -29.41 -38.12 -19.03
C THR A 128 -30.85 -37.81 -18.63
N GLY A 129 -31.62 -37.25 -19.57
CA GLY A 129 -33.05 -37.10 -19.37
C GLY A 129 -33.67 -38.46 -19.08
N ARG A 130 -34.38 -38.61 -17.95
CA ARG A 130 -35.44 -39.63 -17.90
C ARG A 130 -36.42 -39.21 -18.99
N ARG A 131 -36.49 -39.98 -20.08
CA ARG A 131 -37.58 -39.82 -21.06
C ARG A 131 -38.86 -39.79 -20.23
N ARG A 132 -39.60 -38.68 -20.27
CA ARG A 132 -41.00 -38.70 -19.82
C ARG A 132 -41.62 -39.81 -20.65
N ARG A 133 -41.93 -40.96 -20.02
CA ARG A 133 -42.78 -41.93 -20.69
C ARG A 133 -44.04 -41.14 -20.99
N SER A 134 -44.26 -40.84 -22.27
CA SER A 134 -45.52 -40.27 -22.70
C SER A 134 -46.59 -41.19 -22.17
N LEU A 135 -47.53 -40.67 -21.38
CA LEU A 135 -48.66 -41.45 -20.86
C LEU A 135 -49.56 -41.99 -22.00
N THR A 136 -49.25 -41.70 -23.26
CA THR A 136 -49.93 -42.24 -24.44
C THR A 136 -49.60 -43.71 -24.76
N SER A 137 -48.72 -44.37 -24.01
CA SER A 137 -48.32 -45.78 -24.27
C SER A 137 -49.11 -46.83 -23.47
N TRP A 138 -50.29 -46.51 -22.93
CA TRP A 138 -51.16 -47.48 -22.24
C TRP A 138 -52.46 -47.82 -22.99
N LEU A 139 -52.69 -47.29 -24.20
CA LEU A 139 -53.96 -47.47 -24.94
C LEU A 139 -53.90 -48.41 -26.16
N LEU A 140 -52.79 -49.11 -26.41
CA LEU A 140 -52.68 -50.05 -27.54
C LEU A 140 -52.45 -51.51 -27.13
N SER A 141 -52.90 -51.91 -25.94
CA SER A 141 -52.87 -53.30 -25.47
C SER A 141 -54.26 -53.89 -25.16
N TRP A 142 -55.34 -53.30 -25.68
CA TRP A 142 -56.73 -53.77 -25.46
C TRP A 142 -57.62 -53.76 -26.72
N LEU A 143 -57.07 -53.97 -27.92
CA LEU A 143 -57.85 -54.28 -29.13
C LEU A 143 -57.14 -55.35 -29.95
N GLY A 144 -57.13 -56.57 -29.41
CA GLY A 144 -56.54 -57.73 -30.05
C GLY A 144 -56.88 -59.01 -29.31
N ASP A 145 -58.18 -59.26 -29.16
CA ASP A 145 -58.81 -60.58 -29.10
C ASP A 145 -60.13 -60.52 -29.86
#